data_AF-A0A3N5DTV3-F1
#
_entry.id   AF-A0A3N5DTV3-F1
#
_cell.length_a   1.000
_cell.length_b   1.000
_cell.length_c   1.000
_cell.angle_alpha   90.00
_cell.angle_beta   90.00
_cell.angle_gamma   90.00
#
_symmetry.space_group_name_H-M   'P 1'
#
loop_
_entity.id
_entity.type
_entity.pdbx_description
1 polymer ?
#
loop_
_entity_poly.entity_id
_entity_poly.type
_entity_poly.pdbx_seq_one_letter_code
_entity_poly.pdbx_strand_id
1 'polypeptide(L)' 'LGLKSVAEGVEDKQTWQYLASLGCDMCQGYFSAAPMPEHELSHWHKQWKAQVSGLYMMAS' A
#
# COMPACT_ATOMS: atom_id res chain seq x y z
N LEU A 1 15.02 -13.29 -12.71
CA LEU A 1 13.83 -14.00 -12.18
C LEU A 1 12.52 -13.29 -12.52
N GLY A 2 12.49 -11.95 -12.66
CA GLY A 2 11.28 -11.23 -13.10
C GLY A 2 10.12 -11.29 -12.10
N LEU A 3 10.45 -11.51 -10.82
CA LEU A 3 9.48 -11.64 -9.74
C LEU A 3 9.25 -10.28 -9.08
N LYS A 4 8.05 -10.08 -8.55
CA LYS A 4 7.73 -8.96 -7.68
C LYS A 4 7.94 -9.36 -6.23
N SER A 5 8.38 -8.40 -5.43
CA SER A 5 8.64 -8.52 -4.00
C SER A 5 7.57 -7.81 -3.17
N VAL A 6 7.26 -8.37 -2.00
CA VAL A 6 6.34 -7.78 -1.02
C VAL A 6 7.11 -7.54 0.27
N ALA A 7 7.13 -6.30 0.74
CA ALA A 7 7.61 -5.96 2.07
C ALA A 7 6.48 -6.14 3.09
N GLU A 8 6.64 -7.08 4.02
CA GLU A 8 5.67 -7.31 5.11
C GLU A 8 6.06 -6.56 6.38
N GLY A 9 5.08 -6.22 7.21
CA GLY A 9 5.30 -5.51 8.48
C GLY A 9 5.54 -4.00 8.33
N VAL A 10 5.09 -3.38 7.25
CA VAL A 10 5.27 -1.93 7.04
C VAL A 10 4.25 -1.14 7.85
N GLU A 11 4.71 -0.41 8.86
CA GLU A 11 3.85 0.32 9.81
C GLU A 11 3.69 1.81 9.48
N ASP A 12 4.64 2.42 8.76
CA ASP A 12 4.60 3.84 8.40
C ASP A 12 5.13 4.17 6.99
N LYS A 13 4.94 5.44 6.60
CA LYS A 13 5.30 5.96 5.27
C LYS A 13 6.81 5.99 5.05
N GLN A 14 7.58 6.30 6.09
CA GLN A 14 9.04 6.44 6.02
C GLN A 14 9.67 5.07 5.73
N THR A 15 9.22 4.04 6.43
CA THR A 15 9.59 2.64 6.22
C THR A 15 9.23 2.19 4.81
N TRP A 16 8.02 2.49 4.34
CA TRP A 16 7.63 2.21 2.95
C TRP A 16 8.57 2.89 1.94
N GLN A 17 8.81 4.20 2.08
CA GLN A 17 9.64 4.96 1.15
C GLN A 17 11.07 4.40 1.09
N TYR A 18 11.63 3.99 2.23
CA TYR A 18 12.94 3.36 2.28
C TYR A 18 12.95 2.02 1.54
N LEU A 19 12.01 1.12 1.83
CA LEU A 19 11.94 -0.20 1.19
C LEU A 19 11.64 -0.11 -0.31
N ALA A 20 10.77 0.81 -0.72
CA ALA A 20 10.53 1.11 -2.14
C ALA A 20 11.81 1.59 -2.84
N SER A 21 12.64 2.41 -2.16
CA SER A 21 13.93 2.86 -2.71
C SER A 21 14.96 1.73 -2.88
N LEU A 22 14.82 0.65 -2.10
CA LEU A 22 15.62 -0.58 -2.24
C LEU A 22 15.09 -1.54 -3.32
N GLY A 23 13.97 -1.21 -3.96
CA GLY A 23 13.38 -2.00 -5.04
C GLY A 23 12.24 -2.92 -4.61
N CYS A 24 11.65 -2.75 -3.43
CA CYS A 24 10.41 -3.45 -3.08
C CYS A 24 9.22 -2.97 -3.92
N ASP A 25 8.47 -3.90 -4.52
CA ASP A 25 7.38 -3.57 -5.45
C ASP A 25 6.06 -3.25 -4.74
N MET A 26 5.80 -3.93 -3.62
CA MET A 26 4.55 -3.89 -2.88
C MET A 26 4.82 -3.87 -1.37
N CYS A 27 3.85 -3.44 -0.56
CA CYS A 27 3.91 -3.55 0.88
C CYS A 27 2.63 -4.12 1.49
N GLN A 28 2.77 -4.75 2.65
CA GLN A 28 1.71 -5.15 3.57
C GLN A 28 2.09 -4.73 4.99
N GLY A 29 1.11 -4.24 5.74
CA GLY A 29 1.26 -3.82 7.13
C GLY A 29 0.31 -2.67 7.46
N TYR A 30 0.33 -2.21 8.71
CA TYR A 30 -0.58 -1.18 9.21
C TYR A 30 -0.56 0.13 8.39
N PHE A 31 0.55 0.45 7.72
CA PHE A 31 0.63 1.58 6.79
C PHE A 31 -0.37 1.45 5.63
N SER A 32 -0.53 0.24 5.10
CA SER A 32 -1.42 -0.05 3.96
C SER A 32 -2.86 -0.29 4.42
N ALA A 33 -3.04 -1.15 5.43
CA ALA A 33 -4.30 -1.44 6.10
C ALA A 33 -4.03 -2.32 7.33
N ALA A 34 -4.80 -2.14 8.40
CA ALA A 34 -4.91 -3.16 9.43
C ALA A 34 -5.62 -4.41 8.86
N PRO A 35 -5.36 -5.62 9.41
CA PRO A 35 -6.20 -6.78 9.15
C PRO A 35 -7.66 -6.46 9.44
N MET A 36 -8.56 -6.91 8.57
CA MET A 36 -9.99 -6.63 8.69
C MET A 36 -10.83 -7.86 8.34
N PRO A 37 -12.04 -7.98 8.90
CA PRO A 37 -13.03 -8.95 8.44
C PRO A 37 -13.37 -8.78 6.95
N GLU A 38 -13.80 -9.87 6.30
CA GLU A 38 -14.16 -9.88 4.87
C GLU A 38 -15.19 -8.81 4.46
N HIS A 39 -16.16 -8.53 5.34
CA HIS A 39 -17.26 -7.61 5.07
C HIS A 39 -16.82 -6.14 5.04
N GLU A 40 -15.64 -5.83 5.58
CA GLU A 40 -15.05 -4.50 5.58
C GLU A 40 -14.21 -4.24 4.32
N LEU A 41 -13.71 -5.28 3.66
CA LEU A 41 -12.77 -5.17 2.53
C LEU A 41 -13.33 -4.31 1.39
N SER A 42 -14.61 -4.49 1.05
CA SER A 42 -15.26 -3.71 -0.02
C SER A 42 -15.35 -2.23 0.30
N HIS A 43 -15.53 -1.88 1.58
CA HIS A 43 -15.58 -0.49 2.03
C HIS A 43 -14.19 0.13 2.01
N TRP A 44 -13.20 -0.56 2.60
CA TRP A 44 -11.80 -0.15 2.59
C TRP A 44 -11.30 0.07 1.15
N HIS A 45 -11.56 -0.86 0.24
CA HIS A 45 -11.08 -0.75 -1.15
C HIS A 45 -11.64 0.47 -1.88
N LYS A 46 -12.90 0.85 -1.61
CA LYS A 46 -13.51 2.07 -2.17
C LYS A 46 -12.82 3.33 -1.62
N GLN A 47 -12.58 3.39 -0.31
CA GLN A 47 -11.88 4.50 0.34
C GLN A 47 -10.45 4.62 -0.17
N TRP A 48 -9.73 3.50 -0.23
CA TRP A 48 -8.36 3.42 -0.72
C TRP A 48 -8.26 3.97 -2.14
N LYS A 49 -9.10 3.48 -3.08
CA LYS A 49 -9.10 4.01 -4.45
C LYS A 49 -9.36 5.52 -4.52
N ALA A 50 -10.24 6.06 -3.68
CA ALA A 50 -10.47 7.50 -3.62
C ALA A 50 -9.22 8.27 -3.16
N GLN A 51 -8.48 7.74 -2.18
CA GLN A 51 -7.24 8.33 -1.68
C GLN A 51 -6.12 8.28 -2.72
N VAL A 52 -5.93 7.15 -3.40
CA VAL A 52 -4.85 7.00 -4.40
C VAL A 52 -5.19 7.69 -5.74
N SER A 53 -6.47 7.83 -6.11
CA SER A 53 -6.87 8.59 -7.29
C SER A 53 -6.53 10.09 -7.17
N GLY A 54 -6.49 10.63 -5.95
CA GLY A 54 -6.00 11.98 -5.70
C GLY A 54 -4.48 12.13 -5.92
N LEU A 55 -3.71 11.05 -5.71
CA LEU A 55 -2.27 11.02 -5.95
C LEU A 55 -1.92 10.89 -7.44
N TYR A 56 -2.70 10.13 -8.22
CA TYR A 56 -2.44 9.94 -9.65
C TYR A 56 -2.73 11.20 -10.48
N MET A 57 -3.70 12.04 -10.07
CA MET A 57 -3.97 13.33 -10.73
C MET A 57 -2.97 14.45 -10.37
N MET A 58 -2.17 14.30 -9.32
CA MET A 58 -1.16 15.28 -8.89
C MET A 58 0.25 14.96 -9.42
N ALA A 59 0.44 13.76 -9.99
CA ALA A 59 1.72 13.27 -10.50
C ALA A 59 1.76 13.17 -12.03
N SER A 60 0.83 13.83 -12.73
CA SER A 60 0.81 13.97 -14.19
C SER A 60 1.15 15.40 -14.61
#